data_AF-F8NRP2-F1
#
_entry.id   AF-F8NRP2-F1
#
_cell.length_a   1.000
_cell.length_b   1.000
_cell.length_c   1.000
_cell.angle_alpha   90.00
_cell.angle_beta   90.00
_cell.angle_gamma   90.00
#
_symmetry.space_group_name_H-M   'P 1'
#
loop_
_entity.id
_entity.type
_entity.pdbx_description
1 polymer ?
#
loop_
_entity_poly.entity_id
_entity_poly.type
_entity_poly.pdbx_seq_one_letter_code
_entity_poly.pdbx_strand_id
1 'polypeptide(L)'
;MAAILASSESQTPLHPSGLAASYFPRLQLFLGEIGYRHGAPPHPNLVFLQSFHEWFHSTLGPILGWNAEKLDNIECATASFGERAYPFTGTEMCLLIAKMTATAMAIDDLVDDDNFYAEMLRFTHRIYVGEAQPHALLTIHQELIKEMANAYTSTSDGDAILTGIAAASWTGFIDGCLVEKRMMRGVKPEAVSSHYQCFPERSDDLKHVHIEQNQVPFLMEGSAIEFPAYLRSKTGAGEAYAVAVFKAKRCQILPLEKVLKALPDIALFICFTNDIMSFHKEQLAGERCNTIHLRTRAIQSASSHNDGGSSGTWSLMDTFNLVCNEVRDATLRVDALLRVEEIERSINQKGVRGTYSDMDIALAKQWREFRDGYISWHLESRRYKLECLRPSDFYQQA
;
A
#
# COMPACT_ATOMS: atom_id res chain seq x y z
N MET A 1 31.00 -53.31 -7.19
CA MET A 1 29.62 -52.99 -7.66
C MET A 1 28.77 -52.85 -6.40
N ALA A 2 28.78 -51.68 -5.77
CA ALA A 2 27.97 -50.50 -6.06
C ALA A 2 26.90 -50.38 -4.96
N ALA A 3 27.23 -49.53 -3.97
CA ALA A 3 26.31 -48.98 -3.00
C ALA A 3 25.54 -47.84 -3.67
N ILE A 4 24.22 -47.73 -3.44
CA ILE A 4 23.47 -46.49 -3.56
C ILE A 4 22.52 -46.41 -2.36
N LEU A 5 22.84 -45.47 -1.48
CA LEU A 5 22.01 -44.92 -0.43
C LEU A 5 20.98 -43.98 -1.10
N ALA A 6 19.70 -44.16 -0.79
CA ALA A 6 18.68 -43.12 -0.97
C ALA A 6 18.27 -42.66 0.43
N SER A 7 18.84 -41.55 0.88
CA SER A 7 18.41 -40.83 2.07
C SER A 7 17.12 -40.08 1.74
N SER A 8 16.00 -40.54 2.31
CA SER A 8 14.79 -39.74 2.43
C SER A 8 15.04 -38.63 3.46
N GLU A 9 15.44 -37.45 3.03
CA GLU A 9 15.40 -36.28 3.88
C GLU A 9 13.94 -35.84 4.04
N SER A 10 13.36 -36.20 5.20
CA SER A 10 12.15 -35.57 5.69
C SER A 10 12.45 -34.10 5.94
N GLN A 11 11.90 -33.21 5.11
CA GLN A 11 11.86 -31.78 5.41
C GLN A 11 10.98 -31.57 6.64
N THR A 12 11.62 -31.47 7.80
CA THR A 12 11.02 -30.92 9.01
C THR A 12 10.50 -29.51 8.74
N PRO A 13 9.32 -29.11 9.26
CA PRO A 13 8.84 -27.75 9.12
C PRO A 13 9.82 -26.80 9.80
N LEU A 14 10.36 -25.84 9.04
CA LEU A 14 11.21 -24.78 9.57
C LEU A 14 10.43 -23.99 10.64
N HIS A 15 10.98 -23.95 11.86
CA HIS A 15 10.46 -23.15 12.96
C HIS A 15 10.40 -21.65 12.55
N PRO A 16 9.32 -20.90 12.87
CA PRO A 16 9.14 -19.50 12.46
C PRO A 16 10.21 -18.52 12.96
N SER A 17 11.03 -18.90 13.95
CA SER A 17 12.03 -18.03 14.57
C SER A 17 13.28 -17.79 13.71
N GLY A 18 13.52 -18.60 12.67
CA GLY A 18 14.71 -18.47 11.80
C GLY A 18 14.57 -17.42 10.69
N LEU A 19 13.36 -17.22 10.14
CA LEU A 19 13.12 -16.27 9.05
C LEU A 19 13.03 -14.81 9.55
N ALA A 20 12.49 -14.60 10.77
CA ALA A 20 12.39 -13.27 11.37
C ALA A 20 13.76 -12.59 11.55
N ALA A 21 14.84 -13.38 11.72
CA ALA A 21 16.17 -12.86 11.94
C ALA A 21 16.91 -12.38 10.65
N SER A 22 16.46 -12.76 9.44
CA SER A 22 17.29 -12.57 8.24
C SER A 22 17.15 -11.21 7.55
N TYR A 23 15.99 -10.56 7.62
CA TYR A 23 15.73 -9.32 6.85
C TYR A 23 15.82 -8.04 7.70
N PHE A 24 15.79 -8.13 9.03
CA PHE A 24 15.91 -6.94 9.90
C PHE A 24 17.19 -6.12 9.67
N PRO A 25 18.39 -6.72 9.50
CA PRO A 25 19.58 -5.94 9.17
C PRO A 25 19.42 -5.15 7.86
N ARG A 26 18.74 -5.73 6.87
CA ARG A 26 18.46 -5.03 5.61
C ARG A 26 17.47 -3.88 5.81
N LEU A 27 16.42 -4.09 6.61
CA LEU A 27 15.45 -3.05 6.94
C LEU A 27 16.11 -1.87 7.67
N GLN A 28 16.99 -2.15 8.64
CA GLN A 28 17.79 -1.12 9.32
C GLN A 28 18.67 -0.35 8.35
N LEU A 29 19.39 -1.06 7.48
CA LEU A 29 20.20 -0.41 6.44
C LEU A 29 19.33 0.46 5.53
N PHE A 30 18.17 -0.03 5.09
CA PHE A 30 17.23 0.70 4.24
C PHE A 30 16.79 2.01 4.89
N LEU A 31 16.42 1.98 6.17
CA LEU A 31 16.04 3.18 6.92
C LEU A 31 17.18 4.20 6.99
N GLY A 32 18.42 3.74 7.18
CA GLY A 32 19.61 4.58 7.12
C GLY A 32 19.85 5.18 5.73
N GLU A 33 19.71 4.38 4.67
CA GLU A 33 19.92 4.80 3.28
C GLU A 33 18.97 5.93 2.84
N ILE A 34 17.73 5.92 3.32
CA ILE A 34 16.74 6.97 3.01
C ILE A 34 16.78 8.15 4.00
N GLY A 35 17.71 8.12 4.96
CA GLY A 35 17.83 9.14 6.00
C GLY A 35 16.56 9.27 6.84
N TYR A 36 15.93 8.16 7.23
CA TYR A 36 14.78 8.15 8.11
C TYR A 36 15.14 8.76 9.47
N ARG A 37 14.25 9.62 9.99
CA ARG A 37 14.39 10.23 11.31
C ARG A 37 13.15 9.92 12.13
N HIS A 38 13.32 9.19 13.22
CA HIS A 38 12.25 9.06 14.21
C HIS A 38 12.18 10.35 15.02
N GLY A 39 10.99 10.97 15.01
CA GLY A 39 10.63 12.12 15.83
C GLY A 39 9.47 11.78 16.76
N ALA A 40 9.28 12.54 17.83
CA ALA A 40 8.12 12.34 18.71
C ALA A 40 6.79 12.45 17.92
N PRO A 41 5.74 11.72 18.31
CA PRO A 41 4.41 11.91 17.74
C PRO A 41 3.98 13.38 17.86
N PRO A 42 3.29 13.94 16.85
CA PRO A 42 2.75 15.29 16.98
C PRO A 42 1.77 15.37 18.15
N HIS A 43 1.54 16.59 18.65
CA HIS A 43 0.50 16.79 19.66
C HIS A 43 -0.86 16.36 19.10
N PRO A 44 -1.64 15.56 19.86
CA PRO A 44 -2.93 15.07 19.39
C PRO A 44 -3.87 16.21 18.99
N ASN A 45 -4.48 16.11 17.83
CA ASN A 45 -5.53 17.00 17.38
C ASN A 45 -6.88 16.49 17.91
N LEU A 46 -7.27 16.96 19.10
CA LEU A 46 -8.47 16.49 19.77
C LEU A 46 -9.76 16.68 18.95
N VAL A 47 -9.83 17.76 18.15
CA VAL A 47 -11.00 18.00 17.27
C VAL A 47 -11.09 16.93 16.19
N PHE A 48 -9.97 16.63 15.53
CA PHE A 48 -9.88 15.54 14.57
C PHE A 48 -10.26 14.20 15.21
N LEU A 49 -9.64 13.85 16.33
CA LEU A 49 -9.85 12.55 16.98
C LEU A 49 -11.31 12.36 17.43
N GLN A 50 -11.92 13.37 18.03
CA GLN A 50 -13.32 13.32 18.44
C GLN A 50 -14.26 13.18 17.23
N SER A 51 -14.07 14.01 16.19
CA SER A 51 -14.91 13.93 14.99
C SER A 51 -14.75 12.61 14.24
N PHE A 52 -13.54 12.05 14.22
CA PHE A 52 -13.28 10.75 13.61
C PHE A 52 -13.93 9.62 14.40
N HIS A 53 -13.77 9.62 15.73
CA HIS A 53 -14.39 8.65 16.64
C HIS A 53 -15.92 8.66 16.52
N GLU A 54 -16.53 9.83 16.58
CA GLU A 54 -17.97 9.99 16.41
C GLU A 54 -18.45 9.47 15.06
N TRP A 55 -17.78 9.81 13.96
CA TRP A 55 -18.11 9.29 12.64
C TRP A 55 -17.93 7.76 12.56
N PHE A 56 -16.83 7.23 13.10
CA PHE A 56 -16.52 5.81 13.04
C PHE A 56 -17.60 5.00 13.75
N HIS A 57 -17.97 5.36 14.97
CA HIS A 57 -18.97 4.65 15.77
C HIS A 57 -20.41 4.87 15.31
N SER A 58 -20.74 6.03 14.72
CA SER A 58 -22.10 6.32 14.24
C SER A 58 -22.36 5.83 12.82
N THR A 59 -21.32 5.72 12.00
CA THR A 59 -21.46 5.48 10.55
C THR A 59 -20.82 4.17 10.14
N LEU A 60 -19.49 4.01 10.30
CA LEU A 60 -18.77 2.86 9.74
C LEU A 60 -18.94 1.59 10.58
N GLY A 61 -18.64 1.66 11.88
CA GLY A 61 -18.66 0.53 12.81
C GLY A 61 -19.97 -0.28 12.82
N PRO A 62 -21.16 0.34 12.87
CA PRO A 62 -22.43 -0.38 12.84
C PRO A 62 -22.66 -1.22 11.58
N ILE A 63 -22.09 -0.82 10.44
CA ILE A 63 -22.26 -1.50 9.15
C ILE A 63 -21.37 -2.73 9.05
N LEU A 64 -20.20 -2.72 9.69
CA LEU A 64 -19.22 -3.80 9.58
C LEU A 64 -19.61 -5.05 10.38
N GLY A 65 -20.43 -4.92 11.42
CA GLY A 65 -20.85 -6.04 12.27
C GLY A 65 -19.69 -6.74 12.99
N TRP A 66 -18.53 -6.09 13.08
CA TRP A 66 -17.34 -6.66 13.71
C TRP A 66 -17.36 -6.53 15.23
N ASN A 67 -16.55 -7.34 15.89
CA ASN A 67 -16.37 -7.24 17.34
C ASN A 67 -15.63 -5.95 17.72
N ALA A 68 -15.75 -5.55 18.99
CA ALA A 68 -15.19 -4.31 19.50
C ALA A 68 -13.66 -4.22 19.33
N GLU A 69 -12.94 -5.33 19.50
CA GLU A 69 -11.48 -5.36 19.36
C GLU A 69 -11.04 -5.07 17.92
N LYS A 70 -11.71 -5.68 16.93
CA LYS A 70 -11.40 -5.45 15.52
C LYS A 70 -11.73 -4.01 15.10
N LEU A 71 -12.86 -3.48 15.58
CA LEU A 71 -13.25 -2.09 15.35
C LEU A 71 -12.23 -1.11 15.96
N ASP A 72 -11.86 -1.29 17.23
CA ASP A 72 -10.88 -0.47 17.93
C ASP A 72 -9.52 -0.48 17.22
N ASN A 73 -9.06 -1.65 16.77
CA ASN A 73 -7.81 -1.78 16.04
C ASN A 73 -7.79 -0.96 14.73
N ILE A 74 -8.90 -0.94 13.99
CA ILE A 74 -8.97 -0.22 12.71
C ILE A 74 -9.14 1.27 12.94
N GLU A 75 -9.99 1.66 13.90
CA GLU A 75 -10.13 3.05 14.28
C GLU A 75 -8.79 3.64 14.74
N CYS A 76 -8.11 2.98 15.69
CA CYS A 76 -6.82 3.42 16.19
C CYS A 76 -5.76 3.48 15.08
N ALA A 77 -5.69 2.46 14.21
CA ALA A 77 -4.73 2.43 13.12
C ALA A 77 -4.93 3.58 12.12
N THR A 78 -6.19 3.90 11.79
CA THR A 78 -6.51 4.93 10.80
C THR A 78 -6.49 6.35 11.35
N ALA A 79 -6.88 6.55 12.61
CA ALA A 79 -6.73 7.83 13.30
C ALA A 79 -5.24 8.19 13.45
N SER A 80 -4.43 7.25 13.97
CA SER A 80 -2.99 7.46 14.14
C SER A 80 -2.26 7.64 12.81
N PHE A 81 -2.70 6.99 11.73
CA PHE A 81 -2.16 7.21 10.40
C PHE A 81 -2.32 8.66 9.95
N GLY A 82 -3.53 9.22 10.09
CA GLY A 82 -3.81 10.62 9.75
C GLY A 82 -2.89 11.59 10.51
N GLU A 83 -2.80 11.47 11.83
CA GLU A 83 -1.95 12.37 12.63
C GLU A 83 -0.47 12.19 12.36
N ARG A 84 -0.01 10.94 12.25
CA ARG A 84 1.41 10.61 12.18
C ARG A 84 1.98 10.86 10.79
N ALA A 85 1.29 10.43 9.73
CA ALA A 85 1.76 10.57 8.36
C ALA A 85 1.42 11.94 7.75
N TYR A 86 0.39 12.65 8.22
CA TYR A 86 -0.03 13.93 7.63
C TYR A 86 0.01 15.10 8.62
N PRO A 87 1.16 15.41 9.24
CA PRO A 87 1.24 16.36 10.36
C PRO A 87 0.97 17.84 9.97
N PHE A 88 0.99 18.19 8.69
CA PHE A 88 0.63 19.54 8.20
C PHE A 88 -0.77 19.63 7.60
N THR A 89 -1.48 18.51 7.52
CA THR A 89 -2.81 18.45 6.93
C THR A 89 -3.82 19.01 7.91
N GLY A 90 -4.65 19.94 7.44
CA GLY A 90 -5.72 20.53 8.24
C GLY A 90 -6.75 19.47 8.66
N THR A 91 -7.44 19.73 9.79
CA THR A 91 -8.40 18.79 10.40
C THR A 91 -9.37 18.17 9.40
N GLU A 92 -9.96 18.98 8.51
CA GLU A 92 -10.90 18.50 7.50
C GLU A 92 -10.27 17.48 6.54
N MET A 93 -9.11 17.81 5.97
CA MET A 93 -8.44 16.93 5.02
C MET A 93 -7.90 15.68 5.72
N CYS A 94 -7.46 15.80 6.97
CA CYS A 94 -7.03 14.66 7.79
C CYS A 94 -8.21 13.71 8.09
N LEU A 95 -9.40 14.26 8.41
CA LEU A 95 -10.64 13.49 8.53
C LEU A 95 -10.95 12.73 7.25
N LEU A 96 -10.88 13.38 6.08
CA LEU A 96 -11.13 12.72 4.79
C LEU A 96 -10.18 11.55 4.54
N ILE A 97 -8.87 11.75 4.76
CA ILE A 97 -7.87 10.70 4.59
C ILE A 97 -8.15 9.54 5.55
N ALA A 98 -8.36 9.80 6.84
CA ALA A 98 -8.62 8.76 7.84
C ALA A 98 -9.90 7.97 7.53
N LYS A 99 -10.99 8.64 7.12
CA LYS A 99 -12.25 7.99 6.70
C LYS A 99 -12.05 7.12 5.46
N MET A 100 -11.33 7.63 4.45
CA MET A 100 -11.01 6.87 3.25
C MET A 100 -10.16 5.64 3.57
N THR A 101 -9.12 5.79 4.39
CA THR A 101 -8.28 4.68 4.84
C THR A 101 -9.09 3.65 5.63
N ALA A 102 -9.99 4.07 6.51
CA ALA A 102 -10.82 3.15 7.30
C ALA A 102 -11.77 2.34 6.43
N THR A 103 -12.42 2.97 5.44
CA THR A 103 -13.25 2.24 4.47
C THR A 103 -12.41 1.31 3.58
N ALA A 104 -11.22 1.74 3.14
CA ALA A 104 -10.34 0.91 2.34
C ALA A 104 -9.86 -0.34 3.10
N MET A 105 -9.42 -0.18 4.35
CA MET A 105 -9.06 -1.32 5.22
C MET A 105 -10.26 -2.22 5.50
N ALA A 106 -11.46 -1.65 5.65
CA ALA A 106 -12.67 -2.44 5.84
C ALA A 106 -13.02 -3.28 4.59
N ILE A 107 -12.87 -2.69 3.41
CA ILE A 107 -13.10 -3.34 2.12
C ILE A 107 -12.10 -4.47 1.89
N ASP A 108 -10.82 -4.22 2.17
CA ASP A 108 -9.73 -5.21 2.08
C ASP A 108 -10.03 -6.44 2.94
N ASP A 109 -10.39 -6.24 4.22
CA ASP A 109 -10.74 -7.31 5.15
C ASP A 109 -12.05 -8.04 4.80
N LEU A 110 -13.03 -7.35 4.21
CA LEU A 110 -14.31 -7.95 3.81
C LEU A 110 -14.25 -8.59 2.44
N VAL A 111 -13.19 -8.32 1.65
CA VAL A 111 -13.14 -8.76 0.26
C VAL A 111 -13.34 -10.25 0.19
N ASP A 112 -12.88 -11.05 1.15
CA ASP A 112 -13.00 -12.51 1.20
C ASP A 112 -14.44 -13.04 1.35
N ASP A 113 -15.37 -12.25 1.89
CA ASP A 113 -16.79 -12.61 1.95
C ASP A 113 -17.40 -12.69 0.54
N ASP A 114 -18.14 -13.76 0.28
CA ASP A 114 -18.72 -14.03 -1.04
C ASP A 114 -19.80 -13.03 -1.45
N ASN A 115 -20.64 -12.63 -0.50
CA ASN A 115 -21.74 -11.72 -0.77
C ASN A 115 -21.21 -10.31 -1.02
N PHE A 116 -20.31 -9.84 -0.16
CA PHE A 116 -19.67 -8.54 -0.30
C PHE A 116 -18.88 -8.43 -1.60
N TYR A 117 -18.10 -9.46 -1.95
CA TYR A 117 -17.39 -9.50 -3.23
C TYR A 117 -18.33 -9.41 -4.44
N ALA A 118 -19.48 -10.10 -4.40
CA ALA A 118 -20.47 -10.02 -5.49
C ALA A 118 -21.01 -8.59 -5.67
N GLU A 119 -21.17 -7.84 -4.58
CA GLU A 119 -21.58 -6.44 -4.60
C GLU A 119 -20.48 -5.51 -5.13
N MET A 120 -19.21 -5.80 -4.82
CA MET A 120 -18.05 -5.04 -5.32
C MET A 120 -17.88 -5.14 -6.84
N LEU A 121 -18.25 -6.26 -7.49
CA LEU A 121 -17.99 -6.53 -8.91
C LEU A 121 -18.43 -5.42 -9.88
N ARG A 122 -19.45 -4.63 -9.50
CA ARG A 122 -19.99 -3.55 -10.33
C ARG A 122 -19.75 -2.17 -9.74
N PHE A 123 -18.91 -2.02 -8.72
CA PHE A 123 -18.66 -0.76 -8.03
C PHE A 123 -18.30 0.37 -9.01
N THR A 124 -17.21 0.18 -9.77
CA THR A 124 -16.70 1.13 -10.76
C THR A 124 -17.71 1.39 -11.88
N HIS A 125 -18.35 0.34 -12.39
CA HIS A 125 -19.42 0.47 -13.38
C HIS A 125 -20.55 1.38 -12.88
N ARG A 126 -21.05 1.14 -11.65
CA ARG A 126 -22.15 1.90 -11.05
C ARG A 126 -21.81 3.38 -10.88
N ILE A 127 -20.55 3.70 -10.53
CA ILE A 127 -20.07 5.08 -10.51
C ILE A 127 -20.23 5.73 -11.89
N TYR A 128 -19.76 5.06 -12.95
CA TYR A 128 -19.80 5.62 -14.31
C TYR A 128 -21.22 5.80 -14.87
N VAL A 129 -22.14 4.89 -14.56
CA VAL A 129 -23.53 4.98 -15.03
C VAL A 129 -24.45 5.76 -14.09
N GLY A 130 -23.95 6.23 -12.95
CA GLY A 130 -24.74 6.98 -11.95
C GLY A 130 -25.73 6.11 -11.15
N GLU A 131 -25.47 4.82 -11.01
CA GLU A 131 -26.27 3.90 -10.18
C GLU A 131 -25.83 3.95 -8.71
N ALA A 132 -26.78 3.70 -7.80
CA ALA A 132 -26.48 3.55 -6.38
C ALA A 132 -25.72 2.26 -6.08
N GLN A 133 -24.82 2.29 -5.09
CA GLN A 133 -24.18 1.07 -4.60
C GLN A 133 -25.17 0.28 -3.74
N PRO A 134 -25.18 -1.06 -3.86
CA PRO A 134 -26.09 -1.90 -3.08
C PRO A 134 -25.68 -1.99 -1.61
N HIS A 135 -24.37 -2.04 -1.35
CA HIS A 135 -23.83 -2.21 0.00
C HIS A 135 -23.51 -0.86 0.66
N ALA A 136 -23.88 -0.70 1.93
CA ALA A 136 -23.72 0.54 2.66
C ALA A 136 -22.24 0.99 2.77
N LEU A 137 -21.29 0.07 2.96
CA LEU A 137 -19.85 0.38 2.95
C LEU A 137 -19.38 0.96 1.61
N LEU A 138 -19.86 0.42 0.49
CA LEU A 138 -19.51 0.89 -0.86
C LEU A 138 -20.14 2.26 -1.13
N THR A 139 -21.36 2.49 -0.65
CA THR A 139 -22.01 3.81 -0.68
C THR A 139 -21.16 4.84 0.08
N ILE A 140 -20.75 4.54 1.31
CA ILE A 140 -19.89 5.45 2.10
C ILE A 140 -18.59 5.72 1.37
N HIS A 141 -17.91 4.69 0.85
CA HIS A 141 -16.66 4.86 0.12
C HIS A 141 -16.83 5.76 -1.11
N GLN A 142 -17.89 5.55 -1.91
CA GLN A 142 -18.21 6.41 -3.04
C GLN A 142 -18.50 7.86 -2.63
N GLU A 143 -19.27 8.08 -1.54
CA GLU A 143 -19.57 9.43 -1.06
C GLU A 143 -18.31 10.15 -0.55
N LEU A 144 -17.38 9.45 0.11
CA LEU A 144 -16.11 10.03 0.52
C LEU A 144 -15.21 10.39 -0.67
N ILE A 145 -15.23 9.61 -1.77
CA ILE A 145 -14.55 10.00 -3.03
C ILE A 145 -15.13 11.31 -3.56
N LYS A 146 -16.46 11.48 -3.53
CA LYS A 146 -17.12 12.73 -3.95
C LYS A 146 -16.79 13.89 -3.01
N GLU A 147 -16.78 13.66 -1.70
CA GLU A 147 -16.45 14.66 -0.68
C GLU A 147 -15.01 15.17 -0.86
N MET A 148 -14.06 14.25 -1.05
CA MET A 148 -12.67 14.58 -1.37
C MET A 148 -12.56 15.37 -2.68
N ALA A 149 -13.25 14.92 -3.75
CA ALA A 149 -13.22 15.60 -5.03
C ALA A 149 -13.76 17.04 -4.93
N ASN A 150 -14.84 17.23 -4.19
CA ASN A 150 -15.39 18.55 -3.90
C ASN A 150 -14.42 19.41 -3.07
N ALA A 151 -13.75 18.84 -2.06
CA ALA A 151 -12.76 19.57 -1.25
C ALA A 151 -11.56 20.06 -2.08
N TYR A 152 -11.17 19.32 -3.13
CA TYR A 152 -10.09 19.72 -4.03
C TYR A 152 -10.51 20.73 -5.11
N THR A 153 -11.80 20.83 -5.42
CA THR A 153 -12.34 21.62 -6.54
C THR A 153 -13.30 22.75 -6.14
N SER A 154 -13.59 22.96 -4.85
CA SER A 154 -14.65 23.90 -4.40
C SER A 154 -14.41 25.39 -4.70
N THR A 155 -13.30 25.76 -5.33
CA THR A 155 -12.98 27.13 -5.79
C THR A 155 -12.76 27.15 -7.30
N SER A 156 -12.89 28.33 -7.92
CA SER A 156 -12.60 28.52 -9.36
C SER A 156 -11.18 28.09 -9.75
N ASP A 157 -10.25 28.09 -8.80
CA ASP A 157 -8.84 27.73 -8.99
C ASP A 157 -8.52 26.31 -8.46
N GLY A 158 -9.53 25.45 -8.29
CA GLY A 158 -9.35 24.07 -7.82
C GLY A 158 -8.55 23.19 -8.80
N ASP A 159 -7.75 22.25 -8.27
CA ASP A 159 -6.90 21.38 -9.10
C ASP A 159 -7.67 20.17 -9.62
N ALA A 160 -8.39 20.35 -10.73
CA ALA A 160 -9.17 19.28 -11.37
C ALA A 160 -8.31 18.06 -11.77
N ILE A 161 -7.05 18.27 -12.15
CA ILE A 161 -6.13 17.19 -12.55
C ILE A 161 -5.78 16.31 -11.34
N LEU A 162 -5.32 16.91 -10.24
CA LEU A 162 -5.00 16.16 -9.01
C LEU A 162 -6.23 15.50 -8.41
N THR A 163 -7.40 16.13 -8.58
CA THR A 163 -8.69 15.55 -8.20
C THR A 163 -8.99 14.28 -9.00
N GLY A 164 -8.83 14.33 -10.33
CA GLY A 164 -9.01 13.17 -11.19
C GLY A 164 -8.06 12.02 -10.83
N ILE A 165 -6.78 12.32 -10.58
CA ILE A 165 -5.78 11.33 -10.17
C ILE A 165 -6.19 10.66 -8.85
N ALA A 166 -6.50 11.44 -7.81
CA ALA A 166 -6.86 10.88 -6.51
C ALA A 166 -8.18 10.08 -6.55
N ALA A 167 -9.21 10.59 -7.24
CA ALA A 167 -10.50 9.90 -7.36
C ALA A 167 -10.38 8.59 -8.17
N ALA A 168 -9.60 8.60 -9.26
CA ALA A 168 -9.34 7.41 -10.06
C ALA A 168 -8.55 6.36 -9.28
N SER A 169 -7.56 6.77 -8.47
CA SER A 169 -6.79 5.88 -7.61
C SER A 169 -7.66 5.22 -6.54
N TRP A 170 -8.55 5.97 -5.87
CA TRP A 170 -9.49 5.39 -4.90
C TRP A 170 -10.53 4.46 -5.53
N THR A 171 -11.02 4.82 -6.72
CA THR A 171 -11.94 3.94 -7.46
C THR A 171 -11.24 2.65 -7.90
N GLY A 172 -10.03 2.78 -8.46
CA GLY A 172 -9.23 1.66 -8.95
C GLY A 172 -8.71 0.72 -7.85
N PHE A 173 -8.68 1.17 -6.59
CA PHE A 173 -8.40 0.31 -5.43
C PHE A 173 -9.40 -0.85 -5.33
N ILE A 174 -10.69 -0.58 -5.58
CA ILE A 174 -11.74 -1.61 -5.56
C ILE A 174 -11.51 -2.65 -6.66
N ASP A 175 -11.17 -2.21 -7.87
CA ASP A 175 -10.81 -3.10 -8.97
C ASP A 175 -9.56 -3.93 -8.64
N GLY A 176 -8.57 -3.33 -7.97
CA GLY A 176 -7.39 -4.03 -7.46
C GLY A 176 -7.75 -5.15 -6.49
N CYS A 177 -8.57 -4.87 -5.47
CA CYS A 177 -9.03 -5.86 -4.49
C CYS A 177 -9.78 -7.01 -5.18
N LEU A 178 -10.60 -6.71 -6.18
CA LEU A 178 -11.30 -7.72 -6.98
C LEU A 178 -10.32 -8.62 -7.74
N VAL A 179 -9.28 -8.05 -8.36
CA VAL A 179 -8.25 -8.83 -9.08
C VAL A 179 -7.49 -9.73 -8.10
N GLU A 180 -7.08 -9.20 -6.95
CA GLU A 180 -6.35 -9.95 -5.93
C GLU A 180 -7.16 -11.16 -5.43
N LYS A 181 -8.43 -10.95 -5.08
CA LYS A 181 -9.32 -12.04 -4.67
C LYS A 181 -9.54 -13.08 -5.78
N ARG A 182 -9.65 -12.65 -7.04
CA ARG A 182 -9.76 -13.59 -8.17
C ARG A 182 -8.53 -14.47 -8.31
N MET A 183 -7.33 -13.90 -8.13
CA MET A 183 -6.09 -14.67 -8.16
C MET A 183 -6.03 -15.68 -7.01
N MET A 184 -6.47 -15.28 -5.82
CA MET A 184 -6.47 -16.13 -4.63
C MET A 184 -7.46 -17.30 -4.69
N ARG A 185 -8.56 -17.15 -5.43
CA ARG A 185 -9.58 -18.21 -5.58
C ARG A 185 -9.28 -19.21 -6.69
N GLY A 186 -8.31 -18.91 -7.54
CA GLY A 186 -8.10 -19.61 -8.80
C GLY A 186 -9.22 -19.32 -9.79
N VAL A 187 -8.87 -19.40 -11.07
CA VAL A 187 -9.81 -19.28 -12.19
C VAL A 187 -10.78 -20.46 -12.12
N LYS A 188 -11.96 -20.29 -11.50
CA LYS A 188 -13.07 -21.21 -11.75
C LYS A 188 -13.53 -21.00 -13.20
N PRO A 189 -13.56 -22.04 -14.06
CA PRO A 189 -13.83 -21.90 -15.50
C PRO A 189 -15.13 -21.15 -15.81
N GLU A 190 -16.11 -21.22 -14.91
CA GLU A 190 -17.44 -20.61 -15.06
C GLU A 190 -17.45 -19.08 -14.90
N ALA A 191 -16.38 -18.48 -14.37
CA ALA A 191 -16.34 -17.05 -14.03
C ALA A 191 -15.49 -16.19 -14.98
N VAL A 192 -14.89 -16.78 -16.04
CA VAL A 192 -13.74 -16.14 -16.75
C VAL A 192 -14.00 -15.73 -18.20
N SER A 193 -15.19 -15.90 -18.75
CA SER A 193 -15.53 -15.23 -20.01
C SER A 193 -16.66 -14.22 -19.81
N SER A 194 -16.31 -12.92 -19.85
CA SER A 194 -17.11 -12.01 -20.67
C SER A 194 -17.38 -12.74 -21.99
N HIS A 195 -18.64 -12.87 -22.41
CA HIS A 195 -19.07 -13.58 -23.62
C HIS A 195 -18.50 -12.96 -24.91
N TYR A 196 -17.18 -13.02 -25.09
CA TYR A 196 -16.47 -12.83 -26.35
C TYR A 196 -15.79 -14.17 -26.67
N GLN A 197 -16.62 -15.18 -26.97
CA GLN A 197 -16.16 -16.38 -27.66
C GLN A 197 -15.80 -15.99 -29.10
N CYS A 198 -14.53 -15.69 -29.37
CA CYS A 198 -14.04 -15.47 -30.73
C CYS A 198 -13.55 -16.76 -31.40
N PHE A 199 -13.60 -17.92 -30.72
CA PHE A 199 -13.23 -19.20 -31.31
C PHE A 199 -14.16 -20.32 -30.78
N PRO A 200 -14.76 -21.13 -31.66
CA PRO A 200 -15.46 -22.34 -31.24
C PRO A 200 -14.46 -23.47 -30.99
N GLU A 201 -14.87 -24.42 -30.13
CA GLU A 201 -14.24 -25.72 -29.81
C GLU A 201 -13.18 -25.68 -28.69
N ARG A 202 -13.12 -26.64 -27.75
CA ARG A 202 -13.68 -27.99 -27.65
C ARG A 202 -13.77 -28.33 -26.16
N SER A 203 -14.95 -28.67 -25.65
CA SER A 203 -15.09 -29.18 -24.28
C SER A 203 -14.76 -30.66 -24.29
N ASP A 204 -13.64 -31.04 -23.70
CA ASP A 204 -13.39 -32.35 -23.09
C ASP A 204 -11.92 -32.35 -22.67
N ASP A 205 -11.64 -31.99 -21.40
CA ASP A 205 -10.47 -32.42 -20.59
C ASP A 205 -10.17 -31.45 -19.44
N LEU A 206 -11.12 -31.23 -18.52
CA LEU A 206 -10.81 -30.63 -17.22
C LEU A 206 -11.26 -31.57 -16.10
N LYS A 207 -10.43 -32.59 -15.85
CA LYS A 207 -10.53 -33.42 -14.64
C LYS A 207 -9.97 -32.63 -13.46
N HIS A 208 -10.76 -32.64 -12.38
CA HIS A 208 -10.50 -32.15 -11.03
C HIS A 208 -9.03 -31.90 -10.68
N VAL A 209 -8.62 -30.63 -10.64
CA VAL A 209 -7.42 -30.19 -9.94
C VAL A 209 -7.76 -30.11 -8.44
N HIS A 210 -7.19 -31.01 -7.65
CA HIS A 210 -7.21 -30.91 -6.18
C HIS A 210 -6.25 -29.77 -5.80
N ILE A 211 -6.79 -28.64 -5.33
CA ILE A 211 -5.98 -27.52 -4.86
C ILE A 211 -5.64 -27.79 -3.39
N GLU A 212 -4.39 -28.13 -3.10
CA GLU A 212 -3.86 -28.10 -1.74
C GLU A 212 -3.93 -26.66 -1.20
N GLN A 213 -4.44 -26.49 0.01
CA GLN A 213 -4.72 -25.20 0.67
C GLN A 213 -3.50 -24.26 0.86
N ASN A 214 -2.31 -24.65 0.39
CA ASN A 214 -1.04 -23.94 0.58
C ASN A 214 -0.40 -23.39 -0.71
N GLN A 215 -1.04 -23.52 -1.88
CA GLN A 215 -0.59 -22.92 -3.13
C GLN A 215 -1.49 -21.75 -3.53
N VAL A 216 -0.89 -20.62 -3.90
CA VAL A 216 -1.63 -19.53 -4.57
C VAL A 216 -2.12 -20.11 -5.89
N PRO A 217 -3.44 -20.17 -6.16
CA PRO A 217 -3.96 -20.87 -7.34
C PRO A 217 -3.52 -20.23 -8.67
N PHE A 218 -3.14 -18.95 -8.62
CA PHE A 218 -2.58 -18.24 -9.76
C PHE A 218 -1.07 -18.50 -9.88
N LEU A 219 -0.69 -19.30 -10.89
CA LEU A 219 0.71 -19.52 -11.23
C LEU A 219 1.29 -18.24 -11.86
N MET A 220 2.34 -17.69 -11.23
CA MET A 220 3.07 -16.56 -11.79
C MET A 220 4.03 -17.06 -12.88
N GLU A 221 3.73 -16.73 -14.12
CA GLU A 221 4.62 -16.99 -15.26
C GLU A 221 5.76 -15.97 -15.32
N GLY A 222 6.93 -16.41 -15.78
CA GLY A 222 8.09 -15.54 -15.95
C GLY A 222 7.90 -14.41 -16.95
N SER A 223 7.00 -14.61 -17.92
CA SER A 223 6.56 -13.59 -18.88
C SER A 223 5.76 -12.44 -18.23
N ALA A 224 5.23 -12.65 -17.03
CA ALA A 224 4.38 -11.70 -16.30
C ALA A 224 5.14 -10.96 -15.17
N ILE A 225 6.44 -10.71 -15.35
CA ILE A 225 7.32 -10.11 -14.32
C ILE A 225 6.86 -8.74 -13.80
N GLU A 226 6.18 -7.96 -14.62
CA GLU A 226 5.65 -6.62 -14.27
C GLU A 226 4.28 -6.67 -13.56
N PHE A 227 3.57 -7.79 -13.67
CA PHE A 227 2.21 -7.91 -13.16
C PHE A 227 2.08 -7.64 -11.66
N PRO A 228 2.99 -8.12 -10.77
CA PRO A 228 2.91 -7.79 -9.36
C PRO A 228 2.99 -6.29 -9.07
N ALA A 229 3.83 -5.55 -9.79
CA ALA A 229 3.97 -4.11 -9.65
C ALA A 229 2.70 -3.37 -10.11
N TYR A 230 2.13 -3.83 -11.24
CA TYR A 230 0.85 -3.34 -11.74
C TYR A 230 -0.30 -3.57 -10.75
N LEU A 231 -0.43 -4.80 -10.22
CA LEU A 231 -1.46 -5.11 -9.24
C LEU A 231 -1.30 -4.23 -8.00
N ARG A 232 -0.06 -4.07 -7.52
CA ARG A 232 0.23 -3.27 -6.34
C ARG A 232 -0.08 -1.78 -6.54
N SER A 233 0.14 -1.24 -7.73
CA SER A 233 -0.23 0.16 -8.03
C SER A 233 -1.75 0.39 -7.98
N LYS A 234 -2.55 -0.66 -8.19
CA LYS A 234 -4.01 -0.63 -8.00
C LYS A 234 -4.40 -0.83 -6.54
N THR A 235 -3.92 -1.87 -5.87
CA THR A 235 -4.33 -2.23 -4.50
C THR A 235 -3.77 -1.30 -3.43
N GLY A 236 -2.76 -0.48 -3.73
CA GLY A 236 -2.16 0.43 -2.75
C GLY A 236 -2.80 1.82 -2.64
N ALA A 237 -3.67 2.21 -3.59
CA ALA A 237 -4.20 3.58 -3.69
C ALA A 237 -3.11 4.67 -3.60
N GLY A 238 -1.88 4.36 -4.05
CA GLY A 238 -0.69 5.15 -3.78
C GLY A 238 -0.76 6.58 -4.30
N GLU A 239 -1.35 6.79 -5.49
CA GLU A 239 -1.51 8.12 -6.08
C GLU A 239 -2.47 9.00 -5.26
N ALA A 240 -3.56 8.43 -4.72
CA ALA A 240 -4.47 9.19 -3.88
C ALA A 240 -3.80 9.70 -2.60
N TYR A 241 -3.04 8.83 -1.93
CA TYR A 241 -2.26 9.22 -0.77
C TYR A 241 -1.14 10.20 -1.12
N ALA A 242 -0.48 10.03 -2.27
CA ALA A 242 0.56 10.94 -2.77
C ALA A 242 0.02 12.35 -3.03
N VAL A 243 -1.16 12.47 -3.66
CA VAL A 243 -1.84 13.76 -3.84
C VAL A 243 -2.17 14.39 -2.49
N ALA A 244 -2.64 13.59 -1.53
CA ALA A 244 -3.00 14.06 -0.20
C ALA A 244 -1.82 14.62 0.61
N VAL A 245 -0.57 14.21 0.31
CA VAL A 245 0.65 14.77 0.94
C VAL A 245 0.70 16.28 0.74
N PHE A 246 0.38 16.73 -0.47
CA PHE A 246 0.48 18.14 -0.84
C PHE A 246 -0.85 18.89 -0.68
N LYS A 247 -1.99 18.19 -0.85
CA LYS A 247 -3.35 18.73 -0.62
C LYS A 247 -3.72 18.79 0.87
N ALA A 248 -2.86 19.41 1.67
CA ALA A 248 -3.02 19.54 3.12
C ALA A 248 -4.22 20.41 3.52
N LYS A 249 -4.71 21.27 2.63
CA LYS A 249 -5.87 22.15 2.89
C LYS A 249 -6.83 22.14 1.71
N ARG A 250 -8.10 22.36 2.01
CA ARG A 250 -9.16 22.63 1.02
C ARG A 250 -8.70 23.72 0.07
N CYS A 251 -8.91 23.52 -1.23
CA CYS A 251 -8.57 24.49 -2.28
C CYS A 251 -7.09 24.95 -2.31
N GLN A 252 -6.16 24.17 -1.77
CA GLN A 252 -4.74 24.49 -1.86
C GLN A 252 -4.26 24.41 -3.32
N ILE A 253 -3.83 25.53 -3.89
CA ILE A 253 -3.26 25.58 -5.25
C ILE A 253 -1.83 25.08 -5.21
N LEU A 254 -1.49 24.15 -6.10
CA LEU A 254 -0.18 23.52 -6.13
C LEU A 254 0.56 23.79 -7.45
N PRO A 255 1.91 23.89 -7.45
CA PRO A 255 2.69 23.96 -8.67
C PRO A 255 2.66 22.60 -9.39
N LEU A 256 1.68 22.45 -10.27
CA LEU A 256 1.31 21.17 -10.87
C LEU A 256 2.50 20.46 -11.52
N GLU A 257 3.39 21.17 -12.21
CA GLU A 257 4.56 20.57 -12.87
C GLU A 257 5.46 19.80 -11.88
N LYS A 258 5.75 20.37 -10.70
CA LYS A 258 6.60 19.72 -9.70
C LYS A 258 5.88 18.55 -9.04
N VAL A 259 4.61 18.76 -8.67
CA VAL A 259 3.82 17.73 -8.00
C VAL A 259 3.62 16.52 -8.92
N LEU A 260 3.20 16.72 -10.18
CA LEU A 260 2.98 15.62 -11.12
C LEU A 260 4.25 14.81 -11.38
N LYS A 261 5.42 15.45 -11.44
CA LYS A 261 6.70 14.74 -11.60
C LYS A 261 7.07 13.92 -10.37
N ALA A 262 6.66 14.33 -9.17
CA ALA A 262 6.93 13.63 -7.92
C ALA A 262 5.94 12.47 -7.66
N LEU A 263 4.69 12.58 -8.12
CA LEU A 263 3.61 11.64 -7.80
C LEU A 263 3.97 10.16 -8.04
N PRO A 264 4.55 9.75 -9.18
CA PRO A 264 4.83 8.32 -9.43
C PRO A 264 5.79 7.73 -8.39
N ASP A 265 6.86 8.45 -8.05
CA ASP A 265 7.85 8.00 -7.07
C ASP A 265 7.30 8.03 -5.64
N ILE A 266 6.44 9.01 -5.30
CA ILE A 266 5.75 9.04 -4.01
C ILE A 266 4.75 7.88 -3.89
N ALA A 267 3.98 7.60 -4.93
CA ALA A 267 3.05 6.47 -4.95
C ALA A 267 3.78 5.12 -4.81
N LEU A 268 4.92 4.96 -5.50
CA LEU A 268 5.80 3.79 -5.33
C LEU A 268 6.31 3.71 -3.90
N PHE A 269 6.84 4.81 -3.35
CA PHE A 269 7.31 4.87 -1.97
C PHE A 269 6.22 4.40 -1.00
N ILE A 270 4.99 4.89 -1.14
CA ILE A 270 3.87 4.53 -0.26
C ILE A 270 3.57 3.03 -0.33
N CYS A 271 3.34 2.52 -1.55
CA CYS A 271 2.99 1.12 -1.75
C CYS A 271 4.08 0.16 -1.27
N PHE A 272 5.32 0.39 -1.68
CA PHE A 272 6.41 -0.55 -1.40
C PHE A 272 7.02 -0.36 -0.01
N THR A 273 6.98 0.83 0.58
CA THR A 273 7.30 0.97 2.02
C THR A 273 6.30 0.18 2.85
N ASN A 274 5.02 0.22 2.49
CA ASN A 274 4.04 -0.64 3.16
C ASN A 274 4.37 -2.13 2.98
N ASP A 275 4.74 -2.59 1.78
CA ASP A 275 5.14 -3.99 1.55
C ASP A 275 6.39 -4.39 2.37
N ILE A 276 7.37 -3.50 2.49
CA ILE A 276 8.58 -3.71 3.31
C ILE A 276 8.20 -3.83 4.81
N MET A 277 7.37 -2.92 5.29
CA MET A 277 6.98 -2.84 6.71
C MET A 277 5.96 -3.90 7.12
N SER A 278 5.08 -4.30 6.20
CA SER A 278 4.09 -5.35 6.41
C SER A 278 4.66 -6.74 6.27
N PHE A 279 5.82 -6.90 5.61
CA PHE A 279 6.43 -8.20 5.39
C PHE A 279 6.51 -9.06 6.67
N HIS A 280 6.84 -8.48 7.82
CA HIS A 280 6.88 -9.22 9.09
C HIS A 280 5.53 -9.86 9.45
N LYS A 281 4.47 -9.03 9.52
CA LYS A 281 3.14 -9.52 9.90
C LYS A 281 2.62 -10.55 8.91
N GLU A 282 2.97 -10.40 7.63
CA GLU A 282 2.54 -11.28 6.55
C GLU A 282 3.26 -12.63 6.62
N GLN A 283 4.58 -12.63 6.90
CA GLN A 283 5.33 -13.87 7.17
C GLN A 283 4.77 -14.61 8.38
N LEU A 284 4.45 -13.89 9.47
CA LEU A 284 3.84 -14.50 10.67
C LEU A 284 2.45 -15.09 10.38
N ALA A 285 1.69 -14.47 9.48
CA ALA A 285 0.37 -14.94 9.05
C ALA A 285 0.46 -16.03 7.97
N GLY A 286 1.64 -16.34 7.44
CA GLY A 286 1.81 -17.27 6.33
C GLY A 286 1.27 -16.75 5.00
N GLU A 287 1.05 -15.44 4.88
CA GLU A 287 0.54 -14.79 3.67
C GLU A 287 1.55 -14.90 2.53
N ARG A 288 1.10 -15.42 1.39
CA ARG A 288 1.94 -15.74 0.22
C ARG A 288 1.56 -14.99 -1.04
N CYS A 289 0.55 -14.12 -0.97
CA CYS A 289 0.07 -13.29 -2.08
C CYS A 289 0.31 -11.81 -1.77
N ASN A 290 1.58 -11.46 -1.60
CA ASN A 290 2.03 -10.08 -1.50
C ASN A 290 3.07 -9.78 -2.58
N THR A 291 3.39 -8.50 -2.76
CA THR A 291 4.33 -8.03 -3.79
C THR A 291 5.65 -8.81 -3.79
N ILE A 292 6.24 -9.03 -2.62
CA ILE A 292 7.56 -9.66 -2.47
C ILE A 292 7.50 -11.14 -2.90
N HIS A 293 6.48 -11.89 -2.48
CA HIS A 293 6.32 -13.28 -2.92
C HIS A 293 5.97 -13.40 -4.40
N LEU A 294 5.03 -12.59 -4.89
CA LEU A 294 4.59 -12.65 -6.29
C LEU A 294 5.73 -12.31 -7.25
N ARG A 295 6.52 -11.27 -6.96
CA ARG A 295 7.72 -10.93 -7.74
C ARG A 295 8.78 -12.01 -7.67
N THR A 296 9.04 -12.59 -6.50
CA THR A 296 9.99 -13.70 -6.36
C THR A 296 9.62 -14.86 -7.29
N ARG A 297 8.35 -15.27 -7.29
CA ARG A 297 7.88 -16.36 -8.17
C ARG A 297 8.00 -16.01 -9.65
N ALA A 298 7.61 -14.79 -10.04
CA ALA A 298 7.72 -14.36 -11.43
C ALA A 298 9.17 -14.37 -11.92
N ILE A 299 10.11 -13.84 -11.12
CA ILE A 299 11.55 -13.84 -11.45
C ILE A 299 12.09 -15.28 -11.54
N GLN A 300 11.80 -16.13 -10.54
CA GLN A 300 12.22 -17.53 -10.56
C GLN A 300 11.69 -18.27 -11.79
N SER A 301 10.43 -18.03 -12.17
CA SER A 301 9.84 -18.64 -13.37
C SER A 301 10.51 -18.14 -14.65
N ALA A 302 10.93 -16.88 -14.72
CA ALA A 302 11.63 -16.32 -15.88
C ALA A 302 13.05 -16.89 -16.03
N SER A 303 13.78 -17.02 -14.91
CA SER A 303 15.14 -17.57 -14.90
C SER A 303 15.18 -19.07 -15.22
N SER A 304 14.16 -19.83 -14.82
CA SER A 304 14.07 -21.28 -15.07
C SER A 304 13.97 -21.62 -16.57
N HIS A 305 13.58 -20.68 -17.42
CA HIS A 305 13.50 -20.88 -18.88
C HIS A 305 14.80 -20.52 -19.62
N ASN A 306 15.75 -19.83 -18.96
CA ASN A 306 16.92 -19.26 -19.62
C ASN A 306 18.27 -19.92 -19.25
N ASP A 307 18.40 -20.61 -18.12
CA ASP A 307 19.71 -21.09 -17.67
C ASP A 307 19.82 -22.62 -17.54
N GLY A 308 20.64 -23.20 -18.43
CA GLY A 308 21.29 -24.51 -18.26
C GLY A 308 22.58 -24.44 -17.42
N GLY A 309 22.72 -23.52 -16.47
CA GLY A 309 23.96 -23.36 -15.70
C GLY A 309 23.89 -22.46 -14.46
N SER A 310 24.15 -23.07 -13.30
CA SER A 310 24.86 -22.58 -12.10
C SER A 310 24.66 -21.18 -11.48
N SER A 311 23.72 -20.33 -11.91
CA SER A 311 23.37 -19.13 -11.13
C SER A 311 22.47 -19.53 -9.96
N GLY A 312 22.77 -19.04 -8.75
CA GLY A 312 22.00 -19.35 -7.54
C GLY A 312 20.51 -19.00 -7.71
N THR A 313 19.62 -19.78 -7.09
CA THR A 313 18.17 -19.55 -7.18
C THR A 313 17.79 -18.20 -6.55
N TRP A 314 17.18 -17.29 -7.33
CA TRP A 314 16.67 -16.01 -6.83
C TRP A 314 15.78 -16.22 -5.61
N SER A 315 16.13 -15.63 -4.48
CA SER A 315 15.49 -15.85 -3.20
C SER A 315 14.43 -14.79 -2.87
N LEU A 316 13.62 -15.07 -1.84
CA LEU A 316 12.69 -14.08 -1.29
C LEU A 316 13.43 -12.84 -0.76
N MET A 317 14.64 -13.04 -0.21
CA MET A 317 15.49 -11.96 0.30
C MET A 317 16.06 -11.10 -0.83
N ASP A 318 16.35 -11.68 -2.00
CA ASP A 318 16.79 -10.91 -3.17
C ASP A 318 15.67 -9.96 -3.64
N THR A 319 14.42 -10.43 -3.64
CA THR A 319 13.27 -9.55 -3.92
C THR A 319 13.08 -8.49 -2.83
N PHE A 320 13.21 -8.84 -1.55
CA PHE A 320 13.13 -7.87 -0.46
C PHE A 320 14.19 -6.77 -0.63
N ASN A 321 15.43 -7.15 -0.95
CA ASN A 321 16.52 -6.21 -1.26
C ASN A 321 16.20 -5.32 -2.45
N LEU A 322 15.66 -5.90 -3.53
CA LEU A 322 15.23 -5.17 -4.72
C LEU A 322 14.19 -4.10 -4.37
N VAL A 323 13.14 -4.47 -3.63
CA VAL A 323 12.08 -3.54 -3.23
C VAL A 323 12.62 -2.42 -2.33
N CYS A 324 13.52 -2.72 -1.38
CA CYS A 324 14.20 -1.68 -0.60
C CYS A 324 15.00 -0.71 -1.47
N ASN A 325 15.71 -1.21 -2.49
CA ASN A 325 16.48 -0.37 -3.41
C ASN A 325 15.57 0.51 -4.26
N GLU A 326 14.46 -0.01 -4.77
CA GLU A 326 13.48 0.76 -5.55
C GLU A 326 12.88 1.91 -4.73
N VAL A 327 12.50 1.63 -3.46
CA VAL A 327 11.98 2.65 -2.55
C VAL A 327 13.04 3.69 -2.20
N ARG A 328 14.28 3.27 -1.96
CA ARG A 328 15.41 4.18 -1.74
C ARG A 328 15.59 5.10 -2.94
N ASP A 329 15.68 4.55 -4.14
CA ASP A 329 15.95 5.32 -5.35
C ASP A 329 14.80 6.28 -5.66
N ALA A 330 13.55 5.86 -5.47
CA ALA A 330 12.38 6.75 -5.57
C ALA A 330 12.43 7.89 -4.54
N THR A 331 12.79 7.58 -3.29
CA THR A 331 12.95 8.60 -2.24
C THR A 331 13.98 9.65 -2.62
N LEU A 332 15.16 9.22 -3.10
CA LEU A 332 16.24 10.13 -3.51
C LEU A 332 15.83 11.00 -4.71
N ARG A 333 15.07 10.46 -5.67
CA ARG A 333 14.52 11.25 -6.79
C ARG A 333 13.53 12.32 -6.31
N VAL A 334 12.63 11.99 -5.39
CA VAL A 334 11.69 12.97 -4.82
C VAL A 334 12.42 14.02 -3.98
N ASP A 335 13.38 13.62 -3.14
CA ASP A 335 14.20 14.53 -2.33
C ASP A 335 14.96 15.54 -3.21
N ALA A 336 15.52 15.07 -4.33
CA ALA A 336 16.18 15.93 -5.31
C ALA A 336 15.20 16.86 -6.04
N LEU A 337 14.07 16.33 -6.51
CA LEU A 337 13.04 17.09 -7.23
C LEU A 337 12.44 18.21 -6.36
N LEU A 338 12.23 17.93 -5.08
CA LEU A 338 11.70 18.89 -4.09
C LEU A 338 12.79 19.67 -3.37
N ARG A 339 14.07 19.43 -3.67
CA ARG A 339 15.24 20.11 -3.10
C ARG A 339 15.27 20.07 -1.56
N VAL A 340 14.86 18.94 -0.99
CA VAL A 340 14.67 18.76 0.47
C VAL A 340 15.92 19.15 1.25
N GLU A 341 17.07 18.57 0.90
CA GLU A 341 18.32 18.83 1.62
C GLU A 341 18.79 20.28 1.51
N GLU A 342 18.62 20.91 0.35
CA GLU A 342 19.04 22.29 0.14
C GLU A 342 18.18 23.26 0.96
N ILE A 343 16.88 22.99 1.02
CA ILE A 343 15.91 23.76 1.82
C ILE A 343 16.19 23.57 3.32
N GLU A 344 16.38 22.33 3.79
CA GLU A 344 16.71 22.07 5.20
C GLU A 344 18.01 22.75 5.62
N ARG A 345 19.06 22.70 4.78
CA ARG A 345 20.33 23.41 5.03
C ARG A 345 20.13 24.93 5.11
N SER A 346 19.35 25.49 4.19
CA SER A 346 19.06 26.93 4.15
C SER A 346 18.34 27.41 5.42
N ILE A 347 17.34 26.65 5.88
CA ILE A 347 16.58 26.96 7.11
C ILE A 347 17.50 26.94 8.34
N ASN A 348 18.38 25.94 8.44
CA ASN A 348 19.28 25.77 9.59
C ASN A 348 20.38 26.84 9.68
N GLN A 349 20.81 27.40 8.54
CA GLN A 349 21.91 28.37 8.50
C GLN A 349 21.51 29.82 8.83
N LYS A 350 20.25 30.10 9.22
CA LYS A 350 19.72 31.43 9.64
C LYS A 350 20.02 32.63 8.71
N GLY A 351 20.58 32.42 7.52
CA GLY A 351 21.25 33.48 6.75
C GLY A 351 20.75 33.69 5.32
N VAL A 352 19.87 32.83 4.79
CA VAL A 352 19.47 32.92 3.37
C VAL A 352 17.94 32.96 3.23
N ARG A 353 17.32 33.98 3.84
CA ARG A 353 15.94 34.36 3.49
C ARG A 353 15.94 34.83 2.03
N GLY A 354 15.19 34.13 1.17
CA GLY A 354 14.88 34.57 -0.20
C GLY A 354 15.29 33.65 -1.35
N THR A 355 15.95 32.51 -1.12
CA THR A 355 16.35 31.60 -2.23
C THR A 355 15.23 30.70 -2.74
N TYR A 356 14.27 30.36 -1.88
CA TYR A 356 13.17 29.44 -2.19
C TYR A 356 11.84 30.13 -1.93
N SER A 357 10.83 29.81 -2.74
CA SER A 357 9.47 30.28 -2.47
C SER A 357 8.91 29.60 -1.22
N ASP A 358 7.94 30.23 -0.55
CA ASP A 358 7.23 29.62 0.58
C ASP A 358 6.57 28.29 0.18
N MET A 359 6.14 28.18 -1.09
CA MET A 359 5.56 26.96 -1.64
C MET A 359 6.60 25.85 -1.76
N ASP A 360 7.81 26.14 -2.23
CA ASP A 360 8.89 25.14 -2.30
C ASP A 360 9.24 24.61 -0.91
N ILE A 361 9.34 25.52 0.08
CA ILE A 361 9.58 25.16 1.47
C ILE A 361 8.46 24.27 2.01
N ALA A 362 7.20 24.63 1.72
CA ALA A 362 6.05 23.85 2.15
C ALA A 362 6.05 22.43 1.56
N LEU A 363 6.26 22.28 0.25
CA LEU A 363 6.27 20.97 -0.41
C LEU A 363 7.38 20.06 0.12
N ALA A 364 8.60 20.59 0.24
CA ALA A 364 9.73 19.85 0.78
C ALA A 364 9.47 19.38 2.21
N LYS A 365 8.92 20.26 3.05
CA LYS A 365 8.58 19.94 4.44
C LYS A 365 7.44 18.92 4.54
N GLN A 366 6.40 19.05 3.72
CA GLN A 366 5.29 18.11 3.67
C GLN A 366 5.75 16.72 3.27
N TRP A 367 6.56 16.60 2.22
CA TRP A 367 7.12 15.32 1.80
C TRP A 367 8.01 14.70 2.89
N ARG A 368 8.93 15.48 3.45
CA ARG A 368 9.87 15.01 4.48
C ARG A 368 9.15 14.47 5.71
N GLU A 369 8.21 15.23 6.26
CA GLU A 369 7.47 14.82 7.45
C GLU A 369 6.46 13.71 7.14
N PHE A 370 5.89 13.67 5.92
CA PHE A 370 5.06 12.54 5.51
C PHE A 370 5.86 11.25 5.48
N ARG A 371 7.02 11.26 4.86
CA ARG A 371 7.90 10.10 4.73
C ARG A 371 8.33 9.55 6.09
N ASP A 372 8.85 10.42 6.95
CA ASP A 372 9.30 10.05 8.30
C ASP A 372 8.10 9.65 9.18
N GLY A 373 6.98 10.35 9.09
CA GLY A 373 5.73 10.04 9.78
C GLY A 373 5.12 8.70 9.36
N TYR A 374 5.08 8.40 8.07
CA TYR A 374 4.51 7.16 7.53
C TYR A 374 5.29 5.93 7.99
N ILE A 375 6.62 6.01 8.00
CA ILE A 375 7.49 4.95 8.54
C ILE A 375 7.28 4.81 10.04
N SER A 376 7.24 5.92 10.77
CA SER A 376 7.04 5.89 12.22
C SER A 376 5.69 5.28 12.60
N TRP A 377 4.63 5.58 11.85
CA TRP A 377 3.32 4.95 12.02
C TRP A 377 3.38 3.43 11.87
N HIS A 378 4.11 2.90 10.89
CA HIS A 378 4.28 1.45 10.74
C HIS A 378 5.01 0.83 11.93
N LEU A 379 6.11 1.46 12.37
CA LEU A 379 6.92 0.97 13.50
C LEU A 379 6.17 1.02 14.84
N GLU A 380 5.26 1.98 15.01
CA GLU A 380 4.51 2.21 16.25
C GLU A 380 3.15 1.51 16.27
N SER A 381 2.60 1.14 15.12
CA SER A 381 1.28 0.52 15.01
C SER A 381 1.31 -0.98 15.32
N ARG A 382 0.42 -1.39 16.22
CA ARG A 382 0.21 -2.80 16.60
C ARG A 382 -0.15 -3.70 15.41
N ARG A 383 -0.68 -3.12 14.32
CA ARG A 383 -1.06 -3.85 13.10
C ARG A 383 0.13 -4.59 12.48
N TYR A 384 1.33 -3.99 12.52
CA TYR A 384 2.50 -4.49 11.80
C TYR A 384 3.38 -5.43 12.64
N LYS A 385 3.13 -5.54 13.95
CA LYS A 385 3.85 -6.42 14.87
C LYS A 385 5.37 -6.17 14.89
N LEU A 386 5.78 -4.91 14.68
CA LEU A 386 7.18 -4.49 14.63
C LEU A 386 7.71 -4.04 16.00
N GLU A 387 7.08 -4.42 17.12
CA GLU A 387 7.52 -4.01 18.46
C GLU A 387 8.89 -4.57 18.84
N CYS A 388 9.38 -5.58 18.12
CA CYS A 388 10.75 -6.09 18.21
C CYS A 388 11.80 -5.14 17.60
N LEU A 389 11.37 -4.12 16.85
CA LEU A 389 12.22 -3.12 16.20
C LEU A 389 12.08 -1.73 16.86
N ARG A 390 11.82 -1.67 18.17
CA ARG A 390 11.52 -0.39 18.82
C ARG A 390 12.66 0.63 18.64
N PRO A 391 12.32 1.93 18.54
CA PRO A 391 13.30 2.99 18.30
C PRO A 391 14.52 3.01 19.20
N SER A 392 14.39 2.58 20.46
CA SER A 392 15.51 2.47 21.41
C SER A 392 16.70 1.65 20.88
N ASP A 393 16.46 0.70 19.98
CA ASP A 393 17.51 -0.13 19.38
C ASP A 393 18.10 0.46 18.09
N PHE A 394 17.43 1.44 17.47
CA PHE A 394 17.97 2.18 16.31
C PHE A 394 18.98 3.26 16.71
N TYR A 395 18.95 3.74 17.96
CA TYR A 395 19.79 4.85 18.44
C TYR A 395 21.12 4.44 19.07
N GLN A 396 21.46 3.15 19.15
CA GLN A 396 22.73 2.72 19.76
C GLN A 396 23.92 2.68 18.76
N GLN A 397 23.75 3.07 17.50
CA GLN A 397 24.83 3.03 16.49
C GLN A 397 24.97 4.30 15.62
N ALA A 398 24.51 5.46 16.09
CA ALA A 398 24.79 6.75 15.44
C ALA A 398 25.85 7.54 16.21
#